data_AF-A0A151EWC0-F1
#
_entry.id   AF-A0A151EWC0-F1
#
_cell.length_a   1.000
_cell.length_b   1.000
_cell.length_c   1.000
_cell.angle_alpha   90.00
_cell.angle_beta   90.00
_cell.angle_gamma   90.00
#
_symmetry.space_group_name_H-M   'P 1'
#
loop_
_entity.id
_entity.type
_entity.pdbx_description
1 polymer ?
#
loop_
_entity_poly.entity_id
_entity_poly.type
_entity_poly.pdbx_seq_one_letter_code
_entity_poly.pdbx_strand_id
1 'polypeptide(L)'
;MDITLKVLIGFILAITLHELTHLVVIFYYKIPIKSIILTKWTAFGFLVENEKYVNDNKVLFLLHFLPLIWCLFIVIDPAEPYLLMFPVVNIFGGTGDMYYFFRMYMLSPEKRIEWANKSDEKVLKSIIWKKEINNNY
;
A
#
# COMPACT_ATOMS: atom_id res chain seq x y z
N MET A 1 -3.30 -11.79 27.89
CA MET A 1 -3.84 -11.99 26.53
C MET A 1 -3.10 -13.18 25.93
N ASP A 2 -3.82 -14.18 25.41
CA ASP A 2 -3.16 -15.33 24.78
C ASP A 2 -2.36 -14.89 23.53
N ILE A 3 -1.36 -15.70 23.15
CA ILE A 3 -0.47 -15.42 22.03
C ILE A 3 -1.26 -15.29 20.72
N THR A 4 -2.30 -16.11 20.53
CA THR A 4 -3.16 -16.07 19.33
C THR A 4 -3.84 -14.72 19.21
N LEU A 5 -4.42 -14.22 20.30
CA LEU A 5 -5.07 -12.91 20.30
C LEU A 5 -4.06 -11.75 20.13
N LYS A 6 -2.85 -11.85 20.70
CA LYS A 6 -1.76 -10.88 20.47
C LYS A 6 -1.35 -10.80 19.01
N VAL A 7 -1.16 -11.96 18.37
CA VAL A 7 -0.82 -12.06 16.95
C VAL A 7 -1.94 -11.49 16.07
N LEU A 8 -3.21 -11.81 16.37
CA LEU A 8 -4.33 -11.29 15.61
C LEU A 8 -4.41 -9.76 15.67
N ILE A 9 -4.27 -9.18 16.87
CA ILE A 9 -4.26 -7.71 17.04
C ILE A 9 -3.07 -7.09 16.30
N GLY A 10 -1.89 -7.72 16.36
CA GLY A 10 -0.69 -7.29 15.66
C GLY A 10 -0.88 -7.26 14.16
N PHE A 11 -1.46 -8.32 13.62
CA PHE A 11 -1.77 -8.45 12.20
C PHE A 11 -2.72 -7.34 11.73
N ILE A 12 -3.84 -7.14 12.44
CA ILE A 12 -4.84 -6.12 12.09
C ILE A 12 -4.23 -4.72 12.14
N LEU A 13 -3.48 -4.40 13.20
CA LEU A 13 -2.85 -3.09 13.35
C LEU A 13 -1.74 -2.86 12.31
N ALA A 14 -0.94 -3.87 11.98
CA ALA A 14 0.10 -3.77 10.97
C ALA A 14 -0.49 -3.49 9.58
N ILE A 15 -1.55 -4.21 9.17
CA ILE A 15 -2.24 -3.94 7.90
C ILE A 15 -2.85 -2.53 7.90
N THR A 16 -3.53 -2.16 8.99
CA THR A 16 -4.18 -0.86 9.09
C THR A 16 -3.17 0.28 8.95
N LEU A 17 -2.05 0.21 9.67
CA LEU A 17 -1.01 1.24 9.63
C LEU A 17 -0.27 1.28 8.28
N HIS A 18 -0.06 0.12 7.65
CA HIS A 18 0.48 0.03 6.30
C HIS A 18 -0.40 0.81 5.30
N GLU A 19 -1.69 0.48 5.21
CA GLU A 19 -2.62 1.14 4.29
C GLU A 19 -2.87 2.61 4.63
N LEU A 20 -2.89 2.96 5.92
CA LEU A 20 -2.99 4.37 6.34
C LEU A 20 -1.77 5.18 5.89
N THR A 21 -0.60 4.57 5.80
CA THR A 21 0.62 5.26 5.34
C THR A 21 0.54 5.60 3.86
N HIS A 22 0.05 4.67 3.03
CA HIS A 22 -0.30 4.95 1.63
C HIS A 22 -1.28 6.12 1.54
N LEU A 23 -2.35 6.09 2.34
CA LEU A 23 -3.37 7.12 2.36
C LEU A 23 -2.82 8.50 2.76
N VAL A 24 -1.91 8.56 3.73
CA VAL A 24 -1.22 9.80 4.12
C VAL A 24 -0.42 10.38 2.95
N VAL A 25 0.33 9.55 2.21
CA VAL A 25 1.08 10.01 1.02
C VAL A 25 0.11 10.52 -0.05
N ILE A 26 -0.97 9.76 -0.32
CA ILE A 26 -2.01 10.13 -1.29
C ILE A 26 -2.62 11.50 -0.96
N PHE A 27 -3.02 11.73 0.28
CA PHE A 27 -3.60 13.01 0.70
C PHE A 27 -2.59 14.15 0.71
N TYR A 28 -1.38 13.90 1.22
CA TYR A 28 -0.33 14.92 1.27
C TYR A 28 0.03 15.46 -0.13
N TYR A 29 0.13 14.57 -1.12
CA TYR A 29 0.41 14.94 -2.51
C TYR A 29 -0.86 15.23 -3.35
N LYS A 30 -2.04 15.24 -2.72
CA LYS A 30 -3.34 15.48 -3.39
C LYS A 30 -3.55 14.59 -4.61
N ILE A 31 -3.16 13.31 -4.51
CA ILE A 31 -3.39 12.32 -5.56
C ILE A 31 -4.89 11.97 -5.56
N PRO A 32 -5.63 12.18 -6.66
CA PRO A 32 -7.05 11.88 -6.72
C PRO A 32 -7.31 10.38 -6.55
N ILE A 33 -8.18 10.05 -5.59
CA ILE A 33 -8.69 8.69 -5.41
C ILE A 33 -9.93 8.52 -6.30
N LYS A 34 -9.89 7.54 -7.20
CA LYS A 34 -11.00 7.17 -8.08
C LYS A 34 -12.01 6.30 -7.35
N SER A 35 -11.52 5.32 -6.58
CA SER A 35 -12.40 4.41 -5.83
C SER A 35 -11.67 3.68 -4.71
N ILE A 36 -12.42 3.34 -3.66
CA ILE A 36 -12.03 2.34 -2.67
C ILE A 36 -12.41 0.97 -3.22
N ILE A 37 -11.51 0.01 -3.11
CA ILE A 37 -11.70 -1.34 -3.64
C ILE A 37 -11.41 -2.40 -2.60
N LEU A 38 -12.12 -3.52 -2.72
CA LEU A 38 -11.79 -4.78 -2.05
C LEU A 38 -11.60 -5.84 -3.13
N THR A 39 -10.48 -6.54 -3.07
CA THR A 39 -10.13 -7.58 -4.06
C THR A 39 -10.43 -9.00 -3.54
N LYS A 40 -10.39 -10.00 -4.43
CA LYS A 40 -10.59 -11.44 -4.14
C LYS A 40 -9.65 -11.97 -3.06
N TRP A 41 -8.48 -11.36 -2.91
CA TRP A 41 -7.50 -11.68 -1.86
C TRP A 41 -7.71 -10.85 -0.60
N THR A 42 -8.89 -10.25 -0.43
CA THR A 42 -9.27 -9.37 0.68
C THR A 42 -8.33 -8.19 0.91
N ALA A 43 -7.50 -7.84 -0.08
CA ALA A 43 -6.69 -6.64 -0.01
C ALA A 43 -7.63 -5.45 -0.19
N PHE A 44 -7.75 -4.65 0.87
CA PHE A 44 -8.37 -3.34 0.86
C PHE A 44 -7.38 -2.37 0.24
N GLY A 45 -7.82 -1.52 -0.69
CA GLY A 45 -6.92 -0.58 -1.34
C GLY A 45 -7.64 0.55 -2.05
N PHE A 46 -6.85 1.45 -2.64
CA PHE A 46 -7.34 2.66 -3.31
C PHE A 46 -6.89 2.64 -4.77
N LEU A 47 -7.85 2.77 -5.70
CA LEU A 47 -7.52 3.12 -7.09
C LEU A 47 -7.35 4.63 -7.18
N VAL A 48 -6.24 5.07 -7.75
CA VAL A 48 -5.84 6.48 -7.83
C VAL A 48 -5.55 6.90 -9.27
N GLU A 49 -5.41 8.19 -9.52
CA GLU A 49 -4.87 8.70 -10.79
C GLU A 49 -3.35 8.52 -10.86
N ASN A 50 -2.92 7.52 -11.64
CA ASN A 50 -1.50 7.18 -11.83
C ASN A 50 -0.68 8.36 -12.34
N GLU A 51 -1.23 9.13 -13.27
CA GLU A 51 -0.58 10.26 -13.91
C GLU A 51 -0.04 11.30 -12.91
N LYS A 52 -0.64 11.38 -11.72
CA LYS A 52 -0.28 12.35 -10.67
C LYS A 52 0.94 11.96 -9.86
N TYR A 53 1.35 10.70 -9.84
CA TYR A 53 2.45 10.25 -8.98
C TYR A 53 3.52 9.41 -9.68
N VAL A 54 3.21 8.71 -10.77
CA VAL A 54 4.17 7.78 -11.41
C VAL A 54 5.38 8.48 -12.06
N ASN A 55 5.24 9.77 -12.38
CA ASN A 55 6.30 10.57 -12.98
C ASN A 55 7.19 11.26 -11.94
N ASP A 56 6.75 11.36 -10.69
CA ASP A 56 7.54 11.92 -9.60
C ASP A 56 8.20 10.79 -8.81
N ASN A 57 9.52 10.64 -8.97
CA ASN A 57 10.29 9.61 -8.28
C ASN A 57 10.21 9.71 -6.76
N LYS A 58 10.05 10.92 -6.20
CA LYS A 58 9.94 11.13 -4.76
C LYS A 58 8.59 10.62 -4.26
N VAL A 59 7.51 10.97 -4.95
CA VAL A 59 6.16 10.48 -4.59
C VAL A 59 6.09 8.98 -4.76
N LEU A 60 6.61 8.46 -5.87
CA LEU A 60 6.71 7.03 -6.13
C LEU A 60 7.48 6.31 -5.01
N PHE A 61 8.64 6.84 -4.61
CA PHE A 61 9.42 6.28 -3.51
C PHE A 61 8.64 6.28 -2.20
N LEU A 62 8.05 7.42 -1.83
CA LEU A 62 7.31 7.53 -0.56
C LEU A 62 6.10 6.60 -0.54
N LEU A 63 5.35 6.50 -1.63
CA LEU A 63 4.19 5.60 -1.70
C LEU A 63 4.63 4.16 -1.42
N HIS A 64 5.72 3.68 -2.02
CA HIS A 64 6.09 2.27 -1.95
C HIS A 64 7.02 1.90 -0.78
N PHE A 65 7.80 2.84 -0.24
CA PHE A 65 8.77 2.57 0.83
C PHE A 65 8.34 3.06 2.20
N LEU A 66 7.52 4.13 2.29
CA LEU A 66 7.18 4.70 3.60
C LEU A 66 6.46 3.71 4.52
N PRO A 67 5.57 2.81 4.05
CA PRO A 67 4.95 1.80 4.91
C PRO A 67 5.97 0.88 5.60
N LEU A 68 7.17 0.67 5.03
CA LEU A 68 8.21 -0.14 5.65
C LEU A 68 8.76 0.45 6.95
N ILE A 69 8.47 1.72 7.28
CA ILE A 69 8.86 2.33 8.56
C ILE A 69 8.31 1.53 9.75
N TRP A 70 7.16 0.88 9.57
CA TRP A 70 6.53 0.09 10.61
C TRP A 70 7.31 -1.19 10.95
N CYS A 71 8.21 -1.66 10.09
CA CYS A 71 9.13 -2.75 10.42
C CYS A 71 9.99 -2.43 11.66
N LEU A 72 10.24 -1.15 11.95
CA LEU A 72 11.05 -0.71 13.10
C LEU A 72 10.37 -0.94 14.45
N PHE A 73 9.06 -1.22 14.48
CA PHE A 73 8.32 -1.43 15.73
C PHE A 73 8.85 -2.62 16.55
N ILE A 74 9.45 -3.60 15.88
CA ILE A 74 10.07 -4.75 16.55
C ILE A 74 11.26 -4.37 17.43
N VAL A 75 11.88 -3.21 17.20
CA VAL A 75 13.02 -2.72 17.99
C VAL A 75 12.57 -2.22 19.38
N ILE A 76 11.29 -1.90 19.55
CA ILE A 76 10.74 -1.41 20.82
C ILE A 76 10.74 -2.53 21.87
N ASP A 77 10.22 -3.71 21.51
CA ASP A 77 10.28 -4.93 22.32
C ASP A 77 10.23 -6.17 21.41
N PRO A 78 11.39 -6.78 21.09
CA PRO A 78 11.48 -7.94 20.22
C PRO A 78 10.77 -9.20 20.76
N ALA A 79 10.51 -9.25 22.07
CA ALA A 79 9.90 -10.42 22.70
C ALA A 79 8.37 -10.38 22.63
N GLU A 80 7.76 -9.25 22.27
CA GLU A 80 6.31 -9.09 22.21
C GLU A 80 5.73 -9.59 20.88
N PRO A 81 4.93 -10.69 20.85
CA PRO A 81 4.39 -11.26 19.62
C PRO A 81 3.55 -10.29 18.80
N TYR A 82 2.88 -9.33 19.46
CA TYR A 82 2.14 -8.26 18.80
C TYR A 82 3.05 -7.39 17.90
N LEU A 83 4.24 -7.01 18.38
CA LEU A 83 5.17 -6.16 17.64
C LEU A 83 5.86 -6.91 16.50
N LEU A 84 6.04 -8.23 16.63
CA LEU A 84 6.58 -9.09 15.56
C LEU A 84 5.72 -9.08 14.29
N MET A 85 4.42 -8.86 14.43
CA MET A 85 3.53 -8.84 13.26
C MET A 85 3.79 -7.67 12.32
N PHE A 86 4.34 -6.57 12.82
CA PHE A 86 4.65 -5.40 12.00
C PHE A 86 5.68 -5.68 10.91
N PRO A 87 6.91 -6.15 11.20
CA PRO A 87 7.86 -6.50 10.15
C PRO A 87 7.37 -7.67 9.30
N VAL A 88 6.68 -8.66 9.88
CA VAL A 88 6.14 -9.79 9.09
C VAL A 88 5.19 -9.27 8.01
N VAL A 89 4.14 -8.53 8.41
CA VAL A 89 3.15 -8.01 7.47
C VAL A 89 3.79 -7.02 6.49
N ASN A 90 4.66 -6.12 6.95
CA ASN A 90 5.26 -5.11 6.08
C ASN A 90 6.33 -5.67 5.14
N ILE A 91 7.00 -6.76 5.47
CA ILE A 91 7.89 -7.45 4.51
C ILE A 91 7.04 -8.14 3.44
N PHE A 92 5.98 -8.86 3.81
CA PHE A 92 5.12 -9.53 2.82
C PHE A 92 4.33 -8.54 1.96
N GLY A 93 3.65 -7.57 2.57
CA GLY A 93 2.92 -6.50 1.86
C GLY A 93 3.86 -5.58 1.08
N GLY A 94 4.94 -5.14 1.72
CA GLY A 94 5.94 -4.28 1.10
C GLY A 94 6.74 -4.94 -0.01
N THR A 95 6.83 -6.27 -0.08
CA THR A 95 7.43 -6.94 -1.26
C THR A 95 6.67 -6.60 -2.54
N GLY A 96 5.33 -6.51 -2.46
CA GLY A 96 4.51 -6.01 -3.55
C GLY A 96 4.91 -4.59 -3.92
N ASP A 97 4.90 -3.68 -2.94
CA ASP A 97 5.22 -2.27 -3.16
C ASP A 97 6.62 -2.07 -3.76
N MET A 98 7.62 -2.77 -3.24
CA MET A 98 8.98 -2.74 -3.72
C MET A 98 9.09 -3.25 -5.17
N TYR A 99 8.38 -4.34 -5.50
CA TYR A 99 8.30 -4.83 -6.88
C TYR A 99 7.72 -3.76 -7.80
N TYR A 100 6.59 -3.14 -7.42
CA TYR A 100 5.97 -2.07 -8.19
C TYR A 100 6.90 -0.88 -8.38
N PHE A 101 7.56 -0.43 -7.31
CA PHE A 101 8.54 0.65 -7.36
C PHE A 101 9.67 0.35 -8.34
N PHE A 102 10.38 -0.76 -8.16
CA PHE A 102 11.55 -1.05 -9.00
C PHE A 102 11.15 -1.22 -10.46
N ARG A 103 10.02 -1.88 -10.73
CA ARG A 103 9.48 -2.01 -12.08
C ARG A 103 9.22 -0.64 -12.71
N MET A 104 8.58 0.28 -12.00
CA MET A 104 8.30 1.63 -12.52
C MET A 104 9.55 2.50 -12.64
N TYR A 105 10.45 2.43 -11.66
CA TYR A 105 11.70 3.20 -11.66
C TYR A 105 12.58 2.87 -12.88
N MET A 106 12.64 1.60 -13.28
CA MET A 106 13.39 1.13 -14.45
C MET A 106 12.75 1.51 -15.80
N LEU A 107 11.51 1.98 -15.82
CA LEU A 107 10.80 2.38 -17.05
C LEU A 107 10.98 3.87 -17.33
N SER A 108 10.99 4.24 -18.62
CA SER A 108 10.87 5.63 -19.03
C SER A 108 9.52 6.22 -18.57
N PRO A 109 9.43 7.53 -18.28
CA PRO A 109 8.21 8.17 -17.80
C PRO A 109 6.95 7.81 -18.61
N GLU A 110 7.06 7.85 -19.94
CA GLU A 110 5.99 7.48 -20.88
C GLU A 110 5.47 6.05 -20.66
N LYS A 111 6.38 5.10 -20.41
CA LYS A 111 6.04 3.69 -20.19
C LYS A 111 5.50 3.40 -18.79
N ARG A 112 5.74 4.28 -17.82
CA ARG A 112 5.25 4.11 -16.43
C ARG A 112 3.74 4.21 -16.37
N ILE A 113 3.15 5.21 -17.03
CA ILE A 113 1.68 5.38 -17.07
C ILE A 113 1.03 4.18 -17.74
N GLU A 114 1.54 3.76 -18.91
CA GLU A 114 1.01 2.59 -19.63
C GLU A 114 1.04 1.33 -18.74
N TRP A 115 2.15 1.10 -18.05
CA TRP A 115 2.29 -0.05 -17.18
C TRP A 115 1.40 0.02 -15.94
N ALA A 116 1.30 1.20 -15.30
CA ALA A 116 0.43 1.41 -14.15
C ALA A 116 -1.04 1.15 -14.50
N ASN A 117 -1.50 1.69 -15.64
CA ASN A 117 -2.87 1.48 -16.12
C ASN A 117 -3.14 -0.01 -16.46
N LYS A 118 -2.17 -0.72 -17.07
CA LYS A 118 -2.27 -2.17 -17.27
C LYS A 118 -2.32 -2.95 -15.95
N SER A 119 -1.66 -2.45 -14.91
CA SER A 119 -1.72 -3.08 -13.59
C SER A 119 -3.08 -2.89 -12.95
N ASP A 120 -3.62 -1.66 -13.01
CA ASP A 120 -4.99 -1.37 -12.58
C ASP A 120 -6.00 -2.26 -13.30
N GLU A 121 -5.88 -2.49 -14.60
CA GLU A 121 -6.74 -3.43 -15.34
C GLU A 121 -6.72 -4.86 -14.78
N LYS A 122 -5.56 -5.34 -14.31
CA LYS A 122 -5.47 -6.65 -13.64
C LYS A 122 -6.15 -6.62 -12.28
N VAL A 123 -5.94 -5.54 -11.51
CA VAL A 123 -6.57 -5.35 -10.21
C VAL A 123 -8.08 -5.29 -10.36
N LEU A 124 -8.59 -4.55 -11.34
CA LEU A 124 -10.03 -4.41 -11.66
C LEU A 124 -10.71 -5.78 -11.84
N LYS A 125 -10.03 -6.75 -12.48
CA LYS A 125 -10.55 -8.13 -12.66
C LYS A 125 -10.63 -8.93 -11.36
N SER A 126 -9.91 -8.51 -10.34
CA SER A 126 -9.88 -9.13 -9.01
C SER A 126 -10.80 -8.43 -8.01
N ILE A 127 -11.46 -7.32 -8.36
CA ILE A 127 -12.33 -6.59 -7.46
C ILE A 127 -13.61 -7.40 -7.17
N ILE A 128 -13.97 -7.52 -5.90
CA ILE A 128 -15.24 -8.07 -5.43
C ILE A 128 -16.20 -6.98 -4.93
N TRP A 129 -15.66 -5.83 -4.53
CA TRP A 129 -16.44 -4.67 -4.12
C TRP A 129 -15.71 -3.37 -4.47
N LYS A 130 -16.43 -2.37 -4.97
CA LYS A 130 -15.92 -1.06 -5.37
C LYS A 130 -16.85 0.02 -4.86
N LYS A 131 -16.28 1.08 -4.29
CA LYS A 131 -16.99 2.34 -4.02
C LYS A 131 -16.26 3.47 -4.72
N GLU A 132 -16.91 4.06 -5.72
CA GLU A 132 -16.40 5.25 -6.38
C GLU A 132 -16.40 6.44 -5.42
N ILE A 133 -15.33 7.23 -5.49
CA ILE A 133 -15.22 8.49 -4.76
C ILE A 133 -15.29 9.60 -5.80
N ASN A 134 -16.35 10.40 -5.75
CA ASN A 134 -16.39 11.67 -6.47
C ASN A 134 -15.55 12.69 -5.70
N ASN A 135 -14.25 12.70 -5.96
CA ASN A 135 -13.38 13.74 -5.45
C ASN A 135 -13.53 15.00 -6.31
N ASN A 136 -14.45 15.88 -5.91
CA ASN A 136 -14.49 17.27 -6.37
C ASN A 136 -13.45 18.06 -5.55
N TYR A 137 -12.17 17.99 -5.93
CA TYR A 137 -11.16 18.93 -5.43
C TYR A 137 -10.83 19.96 -6.50
#